data_AF-A0A924VAR7-F1
#
_entry.id   AF-A0A924VAR7-F1
#
_cell.length_a   1.000
_cell.length_b   1.000
_cell.length_c   1.000
_cell.angle_alpha   90.00
_cell.angle_beta   90.00
_cell.angle_gamma   90.00
#
_symmetry.space_group_name_H-M   'P 1'
#
loop_
_entity.id
_entity.type
_entity.pdbx_description
1 polymer ?
#
loop_
_entity_poly.entity_id
_entity_poly.type
_entity_poly.pdbx_seq_one_letter_code
_entity_poly.pdbx_strand_id
1 'polypeptide(L)'
;MHKIPHTAPLDFPRAKQIDHHLEKHGDVRNDKYFWLKDREKPEVIQYLTEENAYTNRALAPVRDLEQTIFEEMKRRTKEDEASVPYKKGDYYYYSRFEKDQQYPIYARKKESLTANEDIFLNVNDLARGKSYCQVGAIAISPNQEIIAYTVDFT
;
A
#
# COMPACT_ATOMS: atom_id res chain seq x y z
N MET A 1 1.86 -29.64 -18.59
CA MET A 1 2.30 -28.23 -18.67
C MET A 1 1.19 -27.46 -19.39
N HIS A 2 0.44 -26.63 -18.67
CA HIS A 2 -0.60 -25.80 -19.27
C HIS A 2 0.11 -24.68 -20.06
N LYS A 3 0.01 -24.70 -21.40
CA LYS A 3 0.58 -23.63 -22.23
C LYS A 3 -0.33 -22.42 -22.11
N ILE A 4 0.11 -21.42 -21.36
CA ILE A 4 -0.58 -20.13 -21.30
C ILE A 4 -0.44 -19.48 -22.69
N PRO A 5 -1.53 -19.09 -23.36
CA PRO A 5 -1.44 -18.36 -24.63
C PRO A 5 -0.68 -17.03 -24.38
N HIS A 6 0.48 -16.89 -25.03
CA HIS A 6 1.44 -15.80 -24.80
C HIS A 6 1.16 -14.51 -25.59
N THR A 7 0.07 -14.44 -26.34
CA THR A 7 -0.23 -13.28 -27.17
C THR A 7 -1.16 -12.32 -26.45
N ALA A 8 -0.58 -11.23 -25.95
CA ALA A 8 -1.33 -10.09 -25.45
C ALA A 8 -2.20 -9.49 -26.57
N PRO A 9 -3.38 -8.93 -26.26
CA PRO A 9 -4.20 -8.23 -27.24
C PRO A 9 -3.40 -7.11 -27.93
N LEU A 10 -3.55 -6.95 -29.24
CA LEU A 10 -2.82 -5.95 -30.05
C LEU A 10 -3.49 -4.56 -30.03
N ASP A 11 -4.68 -4.45 -29.43
CA ASP A 11 -5.50 -3.25 -29.29
C ASP A 11 -5.21 -2.52 -27.97
N PHE A 12 -3.93 -2.29 -27.69
CA PHE A 12 -3.51 -1.49 -26.55
C PHE A 12 -3.84 0.00 -26.78
N PRO A 13 -4.24 0.73 -25.72
CA PRO A 13 -4.49 2.16 -25.82
C PRO A 13 -3.20 2.88 -26.20
N ARG A 14 -3.33 3.95 -26.99
CA ARG A 14 -2.19 4.74 -27.47
C ARG A 14 -2.30 6.15 -26.92
N ALA A 15 -1.35 6.53 -26.07
CA ALA A 15 -1.27 7.88 -25.56
C ALA A 15 -1.16 8.89 -26.70
N LYS A 16 -1.93 9.98 -26.61
CA LYS A 16 -1.80 11.13 -27.51
C LYS A 16 -0.38 11.70 -27.37
N GLN A 17 0.19 12.11 -28.49
CA GLN A 17 1.44 12.87 -28.51
C GLN A 17 1.11 14.36 -28.67
N ILE A 18 1.48 15.16 -27.68
CA ILE A 18 1.24 16.60 -27.65
C ILE A 18 2.58 17.26 -27.35
N ASP A 19 3.13 18.01 -28.31
CA ASP A 19 4.43 18.64 -28.14
C ASP A 19 4.45 19.56 -26.91
N HIS A 20 5.44 19.35 -26.05
CA HIS A 20 5.65 20.16 -24.86
C HIS A 20 7.15 20.32 -24.62
N HIS A 21 7.65 21.54 -24.80
CA HIS A 21 9.07 21.83 -24.69
C HIS A 21 9.43 22.17 -23.24
N LEU A 22 10.37 21.42 -22.70
CA LEU A 22 10.98 21.62 -21.39
C LEU A 22 12.37 22.22 -21.60
N GLU A 23 12.58 23.42 -21.08
CA GLU A 23 13.88 24.10 -21.14
C GLU A 23 14.51 24.16 -19.74
N LYS A 24 15.75 23.67 -19.63
CA LYS A 24 16.52 23.76 -18.37
C LYS A 24 18.02 23.80 -18.67
N HIS A 25 18.73 24.75 -18.05
CA HIS A 25 20.18 24.94 -18.24
C HIS A 25 20.61 25.16 -19.70
N GLY A 26 19.74 25.75 -20.54
CA GLY A 26 20.00 25.97 -21.96
C GLY A 26 19.71 24.77 -22.87
N ASP A 27 19.31 23.62 -22.30
CA ASP A 27 18.89 22.45 -23.06
C ASP A 27 17.37 22.43 -23.22
N VAL A 28 16.90 22.17 -24.45
CA VAL A 28 15.48 22.04 -24.79
C VAL A 28 15.15 20.58 -25.12
N ARG A 29 14.18 20.00 -24.40
CA ARG A 29 13.65 18.65 -24.64
C ARG A 29 12.15 18.71 -24.95
N ASN A 30 11.71 18.09 -26.04
CA ASN A 30 10.28 17.91 -26.31
C ASN A 30 9.78 16.63 -25.62
N ASP A 31 8.89 16.77 -24.65
CA ASP A 31 8.22 15.70 -23.94
C ASP A 31 6.76 15.58 -24.40
N LYS A 32 6.54 14.74 -25.42
CA LYS A 32 5.22 14.57 -26.06
C LYS A 32 4.13 14.00 -25.15
N TYR A 33 4.50 13.50 -23.98
CA TYR A 33 3.59 12.87 -23.02
C TYR A 33 3.48 13.65 -21.71
N PHE A 34 4.00 14.88 -21.67
CA PHE A 34 3.97 15.72 -20.48
C PHE A 34 2.55 15.94 -19.93
N TRP A 35 1.53 15.89 -20.78
CA TRP A 35 0.13 16.01 -20.39
C TRP A 35 -0.34 14.91 -19.41
N LEU A 36 0.28 13.73 -19.39
CA LEU A 36 -0.01 12.64 -18.44
C LEU A 36 0.39 12.96 -16.99
N LYS A 37 1.22 13.99 -16.78
CA LYS A 37 1.63 14.43 -15.45
C LYS A 37 0.46 14.90 -14.58
N ASP A 38 -0.59 15.42 -15.22
CA ASP A 38 -1.71 16.06 -14.56
C ASP A 38 -2.82 15.04 -14.26
N ARG A 39 -2.69 14.36 -13.12
CA ARG A 39 -3.47 13.16 -12.74
C ARG A 39 -4.97 13.39 -12.65
N GLU A 40 -5.41 14.62 -12.40
CA GLU A 40 -6.82 14.96 -12.22
C GLU A 40 -7.53 15.32 -13.53
N LYS A 41 -6.78 15.50 -14.63
CA LYS A 41 -7.39 15.82 -15.92
C LYS A 41 -8.25 14.67 -16.43
N PRO A 42 -9.48 14.96 -16.92
CA PRO A 42 -10.36 13.93 -17.47
C PRO A 42 -9.71 13.07 -18.55
N GLU A 43 -8.89 13.66 -19.43
CA GLU A 43 -8.18 12.92 -20.47
C GLU A 43 -7.15 11.93 -19.92
N VAL A 44 -6.50 12.26 -18.80
CA VAL A 44 -5.54 11.37 -18.13
C VAL A 44 -6.27 10.24 -17.44
N ILE A 45 -7.36 10.54 -16.72
CA ILE A 45 -8.22 9.53 -16.08
C ILE A 45 -8.80 8.58 -17.12
N GLN A 46 -9.26 9.10 -18.26
CA GLN A 46 -9.77 8.29 -19.36
C GLN A 46 -8.68 7.34 -19.87
N TYR A 47 -7.49 7.86 -20.17
CA TYR A 47 -6.39 7.04 -20.66
C TYR A 47 -5.98 5.95 -19.65
N LEU A 48 -5.92 6.26 -18.35
CA LEU A 48 -5.65 5.29 -17.29
C LEU A 48 -6.75 4.21 -17.19
N THR A 49 -8.01 4.59 -17.43
CA THR A 49 -9.13 3.65 -17.45
C THR A 49 -9.02 2.69 -18.64
N GLU A 50 -8.64 3.19 -19.81
CA GLU A 50 -8.38 2.39 -21.00
C GLU A 50 -7.21 1.42 -20.79
N GLU A 51 -6.12 1.88 -20.16
CA GLU A 51 -4.98 1.03 -19.77
C GLU A 51 -5.40 -0.07 -18.78
N ASN A 52 -6.15 0.27 -17.73
CA ASN A 52 -6.67 -0.73 -16.78
C ASN A 52 -7.56 -1.77 -17.47
N ALA A 53 -8.42 -1.36 -18.41
CA ALA A 53 -9.25 -2.26 -19.17
C ALA A 53 -8.42 -3.19 -20.08
N TYR A 54 -7.36 -2.66 -20.70
CA TYR A 54 -6.41 -3.46 -21.45
C TYR A 54 -5.68 -4.48 -20.57
N THR A 55 -5.13 -4.05 -19.43
CA THR A 55 -4.47 -4.93 -18.45
C THR A 55 -5.39 -6.06 -18.02
N ASN A 56 -6.65 -5.76 -17.72
CA ASN A 56 -7.64 -6.78 -17.34
C ASN A 56 -7.86 -7.83 -18.43
N ARG A 57 -7.92 -7.43 -19.69
CA ARG A 57 -8.05 -8.37 -20.84
C ARG A 57 -6.77 -9.15 -21.09
N ALA A 58 -5.61 -8.49 -21.03
CA ALA A 58 -4.31 -9.12 -21.23
C ALA A 58 -4.00 -10.16 -20.15
N LEU A 59 -4.42 -9.92 -18.90
CA LEU A 59 -4.27 -10.85 -17.78
C LEU A 59 -5.41 -11.86 -17.65
N ALA A 60 -6.50 -11.73 -18.41
CA ALA A 60 -7.63 -12.66 -18.36
C ALA A 60 -7.23 -14.15 -18.50
N PRO A 61 -6.29 -14.53 -19.40
CA PRO A 61 -5.89 -15.94 -19.54
C PRO A 61 -5.13 -16.52 -18.34
N VAL A 62 -4.61 -15.68 -17.44
CA VAL A 62 -3.79 -16.11 -16.28
C VAL A 62 -4.48 -15.89 -14.94
N ARG A 63 -5.78 -15.56 -14.92
CA ARG A 63 -6.52 -15.29 -13.67
C ARG A 63 -6.50 -16.47 -12.70
N ASP A 64 -6.58 -17.71 -13.21
CA ASP A 64 -6.52 -18.90 -12.35
C ASP A 64 -5.15 -19.06 -11.69
N LEU A 65 -4.08 -18.72 -12.42
CA LEU A 65 -2.72 -18.74 -11.88
C LEU A 65 -2.50 -17.60 -10.87
N GLU A 66 -3.01 -16.40 -11.18
CA GLU A 66 -3.01 -15.25 -10.26
C GLU A 66 -3.67 -15.64 -8.92
N GLN A 67 -4.86 -16.23 -8.97
CA GLN A 67 -5.58 -16.70 -7.79
C GLN A 67 -4.81 -17.77 -7.02
N THR A 68 -4.21 -18.74 -7.73
CA THR A 68 -3.40 -19.79 -7.09
C THR A 68 -2.21 -19.20 -6.34
N ILE A 69 -1.48 -18.27 -6.96
CA ILE A 69 -0.35 -17.58 -6.34
C ILE A 69 -0.81 -16.75 -5.14
N PHE A 70 -1.93 -16.04 -5.26
CA PHE A 70 -2.51 -15.27 -4.16
C PHE A 70 -2.80 -16.15 -2.93
N GLU A 71 -3.46 -17.30 -3.13
CA GLU A 71 -3.76 -18.24 -2.04
C GLU A 71 -2.50 -18.86 -1.43
N GLU A 72 -1.50 -19.17 -2.25
CA GLU A 72 -0.20 -19.64 -1.76
C GLU A 72 0.52 -18.60 -0.91
N MET A 73 0.56 -17.34 -1.35
CA MET A 73 1.16 -16.25 -0.59
C MET A 73 0.42 -16.00 0.72
N LYS A 74 -0.93 -16.01 0.67
CA LYS A 74 -1.77 -15.87 1.86
C LYS A 74 -1.50 -17.00 2.86
N ARG A 75 -1.46 -18.26 2.43
CA ARG A 75 -1.18 -19.41 3.31
C ARG A 75 0.20 -19.39 3.97
N ARG A 76 1.19 -18.76 3.35
CA ARG A 76 2.55 -18.62 3.92
C ARG A 76 2.64 -17.49 4.94
N THR A 77 1.68 -16.57 4.94
CA THR A 77 1.62 -15.45 5.87
C THR A 77 0.82 -15.86 7.10
N LYS A 78 1.38 -15.70 8.30
CA LYS A 78 0.60 -15.90 9.54
C LYS A 78 -0.32 -14.70 9.70
N GLU A 79 -1.64 -14.94 9.71
CA GLU A 79 -2.63 -13.86 9.85
C GLU A 79 -2.56 -13.19 11.23
N ASP A 80 -2.13 -13.93 12.25
CA ASP A 80 -1.83 -13.47 13.60
C ASP A 80 -0.31 -13.39 13.81
N GLU A 81 0.29 -12.33 13.28
CA GLU A 81 1.71 -12.04 13.48
C GLU A 81 1.90 -10.97 14.55
N ALA A 82 2.81 -11.22 15.50
CA ALA A 82 3.28 -10.22 16.45
C ALA A 82 4.78 -9.99 16.23
N SER A 83 5.20 -8.72 16.28
CA SER A 83 6.62 -8.38 16.28
C SER A 83 7.29 -8.81 17.58
N VAL A 84 8.61 -9.01 17.52
CA VAL A 84 9.41 -9.30 18.71
C VAL A 84 9.34 -8.09 19.65
N PRO A 85 8.89 -8.26 20.91
CA PRO A 85 8.78 -7.13 21.83
C PRO A 85 10.13 -6.51 22.16
N TYR A 86 10.20 -5.18 22.17
CA TYR A 86 11.38 -4.44 22.60
C TYR A 86 11.11 -3.67 23.89
N LYS A 87 12.11 -3.57 24.77
CA LYS A 87 11.99 -2.84 26.02
C LYS A 87 12.36 -1.38 25.84
N LYS A 88 11.52 -0.47 26.33
CA LYS A 88 11.83 0.96 26.47
C LYS A 88 11.22 1.47 27.78
N GLY A 89 12.06 2.00 28.67
CA GLY A 89 11.65 2.35 30.04
C GLY A 89 11.00 1.17 30.75
N ASP A 90 9.81 1.39 31.30
CA ASP A 90 9.08 0.40 32.11
C ASP A 90 8.19 -0.53 31.27
N TYR A 91 8.23 -0.43 29.93
CA TYR A 91 7.31 -1.16 29.06
C TYR A 91 8.03 -1.96 27.98
N TYR A 92 7.43 -3.09 27.63
CA TYR A 92 7.71 -3.86 26.43
C TYR A 92 6.70 -3.50 25.36
N TYR A 93 7.18 -3.00 24.22
CA TYR A 93 6.36 -2.55 23.11
C TYR A 93 6.41 -3.55 21.97
N TYR A 94 5.28 -3.73 21.30
CA TYR A 94 5.17 -4.57 20.11
C TYR A 94 3.96 -4.13 19.28
N SER A 95 3.90 -4.70 18.08
CA SER A 95 2.77 -4.59 17.16
C SER A 95 2.27 -5.97 16.85
N ARG A 96 0.97 -6.11 16.64
CA ARG A 96 0.37 -7.37 16.20
C ARG A 96 -0.72 -7.16 15.18
N PHE A 97 -0.94 -8.15 14.35
CA PHE A 97 -2.11 -8.24 13.48
C PHE A 97 -3.11 -9.21 14.11
N GLU A 98 -4.39 -8.92 13.91
CA GLU A 98 -5.46 -9.85 14.23
C GLU A 98 -5.95 -10.49 12.93
N LYS A 99 -6.51 -11.68 13.06
CA LYS A 99 -7.09 -12.39 11.93
C LYS A 99 -8.14 -11.51 11.24
N ASP A 100 -8.09 -11.50 9.91
CA ASP A 100 -8.99 -10.72 9.04
C ASP A 100 -8.92 -9.19 9.24
N GLN A 101 -7.92 -8.67 9.96
CA GLN A 101 -7.62 -7.24 10.07
C GLN A 101 -6.50 -6.83 9.13
N GLN A 102 -6.61 -5.63 8.56
CA GLN A 102 -5.66 -5.12 7.56
C GLN A 102 -4.53 -4.30 8.15
N TYR A 103 -4.69 -3.81 9.39
CA TYR A 103 -3.76 -2.88 10.01
C TYR A 103 -3.24 -3.37 11.36
N PRO A 104 -2.03 -2.93 11.77
CA PRO A 104 -1.46 -3.33 13.04
C PRO A 104 -2.19 -2.72 14.23
N ILE A 105 -2.16 -3.44 15.34
CA ILE A 105 -2.47 -2.96 16.68
C ILE A 105 -1.15 -2.76 17.40
N TYR A 106 -0.90 -1.55 17.88
CA TYR A 106 0.27 -1.25 18.70
C TYR A 106 -0.08 -1.34 20.17
N ALA A 107 0.68 -2.16 20.89
CA ALA A 107 0.42 -2.49 22.26
C ALA A 107 1.70 -2.53 23.09
N ARG A 108 1.53 -2.51 24.42
CA ARG A 108 2.62 -2.58 25.38
C ARG A 108 2.26 -3.40 26.61
N LYS A 109 3.28 -3.87 27.32
CA LYS A 109 3.14 -4.57 28.60
C LYS A 109 4.09 -3.98 29.64
N LYS A 110 3.59 -3.72 30.84
CA LYS A 110 4.38 -3.07 31.91
C LYS A 110 5.27 -4.08 32.62
N GLU A 111 6.56 -3.78 32.74
CA GLU A 111 7.62 -4.47 33.50
C GLU A 111 7.94 -5.92 33.09
N SER A 112 6.97 -6.68 32.58
CA SER A 112 7.09 -8.08 32.20
C SER A 112 6.32 -8.41 30.93
N LEU A 113 6.81 -9.39 30.16
CA LEU A 113 6.10 -9.94 28.99
C LEU A 113 4.84 -10.73 29.37
N THR A 114 4.70 -11.12 30.63
CA THR A 114 3.52 -11.81 31.17
C THR A 114 2.48 -10.85 31.72
N ALA A 115 2.77 -9.54 31.79
CA ALA A 115 1.80 -8.55 32.25
C ALA A 115 0.66 -8.38 31.23
N ASN A 116 -0.45 -7.79 31.70
CA ASN A 116 -1.59 -7.47 30.85
C ASN A 116 -1.18 -6.53 29.71
N GLU A 117 -1.75 -6.77 28.54
CA GLU A 117 -1.59 -5.92 27.36
C GLU A 117 -2.34 -4.59 27.56
N ASP A 118 -1.69 -3.49 27.19
CA ASP A 118 -2.25 -2.15 27.08
C ASP A 118 -2.13 -1.72 25.60
N ILE A 119 -3.27 -1.57 24.93
CA ILE A 119 -3.34 -1.14 23.53
C ILE A 119 -3.35 0.39 23.50
N PHE A 120 -2.32 0.99 22.92
CA PHE A 120 -2.22 2.44 22.84
C PHE A 120 -2.59 3.02 21.47
N LEU A 121 -2.59 2.20 20.41
CA LEU A 121 -3.06 2.61 19.08
C LEU A 121 -3.59 1.41 18.28
N ASN A 122 -4.89 1.41 17.97
CA ASN A 122 -5.50 0.46 17.04
C ASN A 122 -5.71 1.15 15.68
N VAL A 123 -4.93 0.77 14.68
CA VAL A 123 -5.01 1.40 13.35
C VAL A 123 -6.27 0.97 12.60
N ASN A 124 -6.85 -0.20 12.90
CA ASN A 124 -8.12 -0.63 12.30
C ASN A 124 -9.29 0.28 12.71
N ASP A 125 -9.30 0.76 13.96
CA ASP A 125 -10.27 1.75 14.41
C ASP A 125 -10.08 3.10 13.71
N LEU A 126 -8.82 3.51 13.53
CA LEU A 126 -8.46 4.76 12.84
C LEU A 126 -8.84 4.74 11.35
N ALA A 127 -8.69 3.58 10.71
CA ALA A 127 -9.01 3.37 9.30
C ALA A 127 -10.52 3.26 9.01
N ARG A 128 -11.36 3.14 10.05
CA ARG A 128 -12.80 2.90 9.87
C ARG A 128 -13.44 4.03 9.05
N GLY A 129 -14.11 3.65 7.95
CA GLY A 129 -14.78 4.59 7.06
C GLY A 129 -13.84 5.43 6.18
N LYS A 130 -12.55 5.07 6.10
CA LYS A 130 -11.57 5.70 5.21
C LYS A 130 -11.23 4.75 4.07
N SER A 131 -11.04 5.30 2.87
CA SER A 131 -10.58 4.54 1.69
C SER A 131 -9.09 4.18 1.78
N TYR A 132 -8.34 4.91 2.58
CA TYR A 132 -6.91 4.72 2.82
C TYR A 132 -6.55 5.19 4.24
N CYS A 133 -5.61 4.50 4.88
CA CYS A 133 -5.07 4.86 6.18
C CYS A 133 -3.65 4.32 6.30
N GLN A 134 -2.67 5.19 6.53
CA GLN A 134 -1.30 4.78 6.81
C GLN A 134 -0.77 5.52 8.02
N VAL A 135 -0.46 4.79 9.09
CA VAL A 135 0.32 5.33 10.21
C VAL A 135 1.81 5.24 9.83
N GLY A 136 2.50 6.38 9.85
CA GLY A 136 3.89 6.48 9.41
C GLY A 136 4.88 6.30 10.56
N ALA A 137 5.00 7.32 11.41
CA ALA A 137 5.89 7.33 12.55
C ALA A 137 5.08 7.32 13.85
N ILE A 138 5.62 6.64 14.87
CA ILE A 138 5.09 6.66 16.24
C ILE A 138 6.25 7.02 17.17
N ALA A 139 6.05 8.02 18.01
CA ALA A 139 6.97 8.43 19.05
C ALA A 139 6.30 8.34 20.42
N ILE A 140 7.08 7.91 21.40
CA ILE A 140 6.64 7.72 22.78
C ILE A 140 7.41 8.70 23.65
N SER A 141 6.67 9.51 24.39
CA SER A 141 7.20 10.48 25.36
C SER A 141 8.14 9.82 26.38
N PRO A 142 9.12 10.56 26.94
CA PRO A 142 10.05 10.01 27.93
C PRO A 142 9.38 9.45 29.20
N ASN A 143 8.28 10.07 29.64
CA ASN A 143 7.48 9.58 30.78
C ASN A 143 6.47 8.49 30.39
N GLN A 144 6.39 8.14 29.10
CA GLN A 144 5.57 7.02 28.59
C GLN A 144 4.06 7.19 28.77
N GLU A 145 3.58 8.42 28.96
CA GLU A 145 2.15 8.73 29.12
C GLU A 145 1.50 9.25 27.84
N ILE A 146 2.30 9.83 26.94
CA ILE A 146 1.85 10.42 25.68
C ILE A 146 2.50 9.71 24.50
N ILE A 147 1.71 9.48 23.46
CA ILE A 147 2.20 9.10 22.13
C ILE A 147 1.97 10.25 21.15
N ALA A 148 2.87 10.39 20.19
CA ALA A 148 2.66 11.18 18.99
C ALA A 148 2.73 10.23 17.79
N TYR A 149 1.84 10.39 16.82
CA TYR A 149 1.88 9.59 15.60
C TYR A 149 1.55 10.45 14.38
N THR A 150 2.09 10.06 13.23
CA THR A 150 1.69 10.62 11.93
C THR A 150 0.73 9.67 11.24
N VAL A 151 -0.27 10.23 10.56
CA VAL A 151 -1.25 9.46 9.77
C VAL A 151 -1.53 10.15 8.46
N ASP A 152 -1.62 9.36 7.40
CA ASP A 152 -2.11 9.76 6.09
C ASP A 152 -3.44 9.04 5.79
N PHE A 153 -4.40 9.78 5.25
CA PHE A 153 -5.72 9.27 4.84
C PHE A 153 -6.00 9.47 3.35
N THR A 154 -5.01 9.92 2.58
CA THR A 154 -5.15 10.31 1.17
C THR A 154 -4.19 9.59 0.23
#